data_AF-A0A1I3PC72-F1
#
_entry.id   AF-A0A1I3PC72-F1
#
_cell.length_a   1.000
_cell.length_b   1.000
_cell.length_c   1.000
_cell.angle_alpha   90.00
_cell.angle_beta   90.00
_cell.angle_gamma   90.00
#
_symmetry.space_group_name_H-M   'P 1'
#
loop_
_entity.id
_entity.type
_entity.pdbx_description
1 polymer ?
#
loop_
_entity_poly.entity_id
_entity_poly.type
_entity_poly.pdbx_seq_one_letter_code
_entity_poly.pdbx_strand_id
1 'polypeptide(L)'
;MTAPHIHRIRLQGPWQVIPPGEERFALQEVWLPATWTDLFGQSVGTATFLRSFNSPTNIDEQDRLWIRLPPGCGEVMSFLHNGVSLNADSADPMAFEITSTREIHNRIEITLTGDPSAFAPGEGGLWQPVLLEIVSGG
;
A
#
# COMPACT_ATOMS: atom_id res chain seq x y z
N MET A 1 -27.43 -10.16 -13.24
CA MET A 1 -26.30 -9.39 -12.71
C MET A 1 -25.23 -10.38 -12.33
N THR A 2 -24.13 -10.40 -13.08
CA THR A 2 -22.99 -11.27 -12.81
C THR A 2 -22.17 -10.65 -11.68
N ALA A 3 -21.57 -11.46 -10.81
CA ALA A 3 -20.68 -10.95 -9.78
C ALA A 3 -19.42 -10.35 -10.45
N PRO A 4 -18.85 -9.26 -9.91
CA PRO A 4 -17.62 -8.67 -10.46
C PRO A 4 -16.46 -9.67 -10.35
N HIS A 5 -15.61 -9.72 -11.37
CA HIS A 5 -14.40 -10.54 -11.36
C HIS A 5 -13.24 -9.71 -10.82
N ILE A 6 -12.54 -10.24 -9.81
CA ILE A 6 -11.43 -9.54 -9.15
C ILE A 6 -10.13 -10.31 -9.39
N HIS A 7 -9.20 -9.69 -10.12
CA HIS A 7 -7.84 -10.17 -10.26
C HIS A 7 -6.91 -9.46 -9.27
N ARG A 8 -5.95 -10.17 -8.67
CA ARG A 8 -5.07 -9.65 -7.62
C ARG A 8 -3.60 -9.86 -7.95
N ILE A 9 -2.84 -8.78 -7.86
CA ILE A 9 -1.38 -8.78 -8.03
C ILE A 9 -0.76 -8.37 -6.70
N ARG A 10 0.21 -9.16 -6.21
CA ARG A 10 0.94 -8.85 -4.98
C ARG A 10 2.12 -7.94 -5.27
N LEU A 11 2.23 -6.81 -4.59
CA LEU A 11 3.36 -5.90 -4.73
C LEU A 11 4.47 -6.30 -3.75
N GLN A 12 5.23 -7.37 -4.04
CA GLN A 12 6.16 -7.98 -3.09
C GLN A 12 7.54 -7.29 -2.97
N GLY A 13 8.08 -6.66 -4.03
CA GLY A 13 9.36 -5.94 -3.91
C GLY A 13 9.92 -5.38 -5.22
N PRO A 14 11.05 -4.63 -5.15
CA PRO A 14 11.63 -4.04 -3.95
C PRO A 14 10.86 -2.79 -3.50
N TRP A 15 10.66 -2.64 -2.19
CA TRP A 15 10.12 -1.42 -1.58
C TRP A 15 11.26 -0.57 -1.03
N GLN A 16 11.06 0.75 -1.01
CA GLN A 16 11.91 1.64 -0.24
C GLN A 16 11.15 2.13 0.99
N VAL A 17 11.86 2.40 2.07
CA VAL A 17 11.25 2.89 3.31
C VAL A 17 12.08 3.98 3.96
N ILE A 18 11.41 4.97 4.51
CA ILE A 18 11.97 5.96 5.44
C ILE A 18 11.53 5.54 6.84
N PRO A 19 12.45 5.10 7.72
CA PRO A 19 12.10 4.65 9.06
C PRO A 19 11.53 5.78 9.96
N PRO A 20 10.87 5.43 11.07
CA PRO A 20 10.40 6.40 12.06
C PRO A 20 11.52 7.29 12.59
N GLY A 21 11.30 8.61 12.59
CA GLY A 21 12.25 9.59 13.11
C GLY A 21 13.45 9.89 12.21
N GLU A 22 13.53 9.26 11.05
CA GLU A 22 14.61 9.47 10.08
C GLU A 22 14.21 10.44 8.96
N GLU A 23 15.20 11.05 8.31
CA GLU A 23 15.00 11.93 7.16
C GLU A 23 14.88 11.17 5.84
N ARG A 24 14.35 11.83 4.79
CA ARG A 24 14.15 11.24 3.45
C ARG A 24 15.42 10.68 2.79
N PHE A 25 16.60 11.11 3.23
CA PHE A 25 17.88 10.63 2.71
C PHE A 25 18.27 9.25 3.28
N ALA A 26 17.57 8.76 4.32
CA ALA A 26 17.77 7.46 4.94
C ALA A 26 16.92 6.35 4.30
N LEU A 27 16.67 6.41 2.99
CA LEU A 27 15.90 5.38 2.28
C LEU A 27 16.58 4.01 2.37
N GLN A 28 15.86 3.03 2.89
CA GLN A 28 16.30 1.63 2.99
C GLN A 28 15.48 0.76 2.04
N GLU A 29 16.12 -0.21 1.37
CA GLU A 29 15.39 -1.21 0.59
C GLU A 29 14.87 -2.31 1.51
N VAL A 30 13.58 -2.64 1.38
CA VAL A 30 12.92 -3.70 2.16
C VAL A 30 12.08 -4.59 1.25
N TRP A 31 11.84 -5.81 1.73
CA TRP A 31 10.94 -6.77 1.09
C TRP A 31 9.69 -6.90 1.92
N LEU A 32 8.52 -6.85 1.27
CA LEU A 32 7.23 -7.00 1.91
C LEU A 32 6.58 -8.32 1.45
N PRO A 33 5.77 -8.98 2.29
CA PRO A 33 5.29 -8.53 3.60
C PRO A 33 6.35 -8.55 4.71
N ALA A 34 6.26 -7.60 5.64
CA ALA A 34 7.07 -7.56 6.86
C ALA A 34 6.31 -6.85 7.97
N THR A 35 6.48 -7.29 9.22
CA THR A 35 5.85 -6.61 10.36
C THR A 35 6.59 -5.31 10.68
N TRP A 36 5.91 -4.38 11.35
CA TRP A 36 6.55 -3.16 11.87
C TRP A 36 7.75 -3.49 12.77
N THR A 37 7.61 -4.51 13.62
CA THR A 37 8.67 -4.93 14.55
C THR A 37 9.86 -5.53 13.82
N ASP A 38 9.65 -6.27 12.73
CA ASP A 38 10.76 -6.81 11.94
C ASP A 38 11.57 -5.70 11.26
N LEU A 39 10.89 -4.63 10.82
CA LEU A 39 11.53 -3.52 10.11
C LEU A 39 12.18 -2.49 11.06
N PHE A 40 11.50 -2.15 12.17
CA PHE A 40 11.86 -1.00 13.00
C PHE A 40 12.00 -1.35 14.49
N GLY A 41 11.88 -2.62 14.86
CA GLY A 41 11.92 -3.06 16.26
C GLY A 41 10.77 -2.47 17.08
N GLN A 42 11.10 -1.95 18.26
CA GLN A 42 10.11 -1.36 19.19
C GLN A 42 9.88 0.13 18.95
N SER A 43 10.33 0.67 17.82
CA SER A 43 10.19 2.09 17.50
C SER A 43 8.73 2.47 17.27
N VAL A 44 8.27 3.51 17.95
CA VAL A 44 6.96 4.15 17.71
C VAL A 44 7.18 5.34 16.78
N GLY A 45 6.26 5.57 15.83
CA GLY A 45 6.27 6.78 15.02
C GLY A 45 5.78 6.55 13.60
N THR A 46 6.21 7.41 12.69
CA THR A 46 5.71 7.44 11.31
C THR A 46 6.77 6.97 10.33
N ALA A 47 6.44 5.97 9.50
CA ALA A 47 7.29 5.47 8.43
C ALA A 47 6.63 5.72 7.06
N THR A 48 7.45 5.98 6.05
CA THR A 48 6.96 6.17 4.67
C THR A 48 7.50 5.05 3.78
N PHE A 49 6.59 4.28 3.19
CA PHE A 49 6.86 3.19 2.27
C PHE A 49 6.64 3.63 0.83
N LEU A 50 7.56 3.28 -0.07
CA LEU A 50 7.52 3.68 -1.47
C LEU A 50 7.73 2.48 -2.38
N ARG A 51 6.95 2.42 -3.47
CA ARG A 51 7.09 1.37 -4.48
C ARG A 51 6.77 1.90 -5.86
N SER A 52 7.60 1.54 -6.82
CA SER A 52 7.31 1.70 -8.24
C SER A 52 6.82 0.40 -8.85
N PHE A 53 5.86 0.45 -9.77
CA PHE A 53 5.37 -0.74 -10.47
C PHE A 53 4.84 -0.36 -11.87
N ASN A 54 4.88 -1.29 -12.81
CA ASN A 54 4.29 -1.08 -14.12
C ASN A 54 2.79 -1.33 -14.05
N SER A 55 2.01 -0.57 -14.83
CA SER A 55 0.59 -0.90 -15.00
C SER A 55 0.45 -2.33 -15.54
N PRO A 56 -0.48 -3.13 -15.01
CA PRO A 56 -0.84 -4.40 -15.63
C PRO A 56 -1.32 -4.17 -17.07
N THR A 57 -1.09 -5.17 -17.92
CA THR A 57 -1.53 -5.19 -19.32
C THR A 57 -2.97 -5.70 -19.43
N ASN A 58 -3.63 -5.45 -20.56
CA ASN A 58 -4.99 -5.93 -20.86
C ASN A 58 -6.05 -5.43 -19.87
N ILE A 59 -5.94 -4.17 -19.44
CA ILE A 59 -6.95 -3.52 -18.61
C ILE A 59 -7.91 -2.75 -19.53
N ASP A 60 -9.20 -3.06 -19.46
CA ASP A 60 -10.27 -2.38 -20.21
C ASP A 60 -10.52 -0.97 -19.62
N GLU A 61 -11.17 -0.09 -20.40
CA GLU A 61 -11.66 1.21 -19.92
C GLU A 61 -12.70 1.07 -18.80
N GLN A 62 -13.40 -0.07 -18.73
CA GLN A 62 -14.39 -0.35 -17.69
C GLN A 62 -13.78 -0.92 -16.40
N ASP A 63 -12.52 -1.36 -16.43
CA ASP A 63 -11.87 -1.92 -15.25
C ASP A 63 -11.55 -0.83 -14.22
N ARG A 64 -11.67 -1.19 -12.94
CA ARG A 64 -11.28 -0.34 -11.81
C ARG A 64 -10.05 -0.90 -11.13
N LEU A 65 -9.07 -0.05 -10.87
CA LEU A 65 -7.83 -0.44 -10.18
C LEU A 65 -7.85 0.08 -8.75
N TRP A 66 -7.50 -0.80 -7.82
CA TRP A 66 -7.46 -0.49 -6.40
C TRP A 66 -6.14 -0.94 -5.79
N ILE A 67 -5.58 -0.12 -4.90
CA ILE A 67 -4.55 -0.57 -3.97
C ILE A 67 -5.22 -0.92 -2.66
N ARG A 68 -4.96 -2.12 -2.14
CA ARG A 68 -5.41 -2.55 -0.82
C ARG A 68 -4.24 -2.77 0.12
N LEU A 69 -4.33 -2.13 1.28
CA LEU A 69 -3.41 -2.32 2.39
C LEU A 69 -3.91 -3.45 3.30
N PRO A 70 -3.02 -4.14 4.02
CA PRO A 70 -3.45 -5.11 5.02
C PRO A 70 -4.19 -4.41 6.17
N PRO A 71 -5.28 -5.01 6.68
CA PRO A 71 -5.90 -4.52 7.91
C PRO A 71 -4.91 -4.60 9.07
N GLY A 72 -5.05 -3.70 10.05
CA GLY A 72 -4.13 -3.67 11.20
C GLY A 72 -2.70 -3.23 10.86
N CYS A 73 -2.48 -2.57 9.71
CA CYS A 73 -1.16 -2.06 9.33
C CYS A 73 -0.68 -0.86 10.17
N GLY A 74 -1.56 -0.27 10.97
CA GLY A 74 -1.36 0.99 11.66
C GLY A 74 -2.34 2.06 11.17
N GLU A 75 -2.08 3.30 11.55
CA GLU A 75 -2.85 4.44 11.08
C GLU A 75 -2.27 4.94 9.74
N VAL A 76 -3.09 4.95 8.69
CA VAL A 76 -2.68 5.48 7.38
C VAL A 76 -2.80 6.99 7.41
N MET A 77 -1.66 7.68 7.49
CA MET A 77 -1.62 9.15 7.53
C MET A 77 -1.78 9.77 6.15
N SER A 78 -1.22 9.13 5.13
CA SER A 78 -1.37 9.56 3.74
C SER A 78 -1.14 8.41 2.76
N PHE A 79 -1.82 8.51 1.62
CA PHE A 79 -1.64 7.63 0.48
C PHE A 79 -1.53 8.48 -0.79
N LEU A 80 -0.40 8.37 -1.49
CA LEU A 80 -0.17 9.06 -2.76
C LEU A 80 0.03 8.03 -3.88
N HIS A 81 -0.59 8.29 -5.03
CA HIS A 81 -0.34 7.57 -6.27
C HIS A 81 0.11 8.56 -7.35
N ASN A 82 1.31 8.35 -7.90
CA ASN A 82 1.95 9.26 -8.86
C ASN A 82 2.00 10.72 -8.35
N GLY A 83 2.21 10.90 -7.04
CA GLY A 83 2.26 12.21 -6.38
C GLY A 83 0.88 12.84 -6.09
N VAL A 84 -0.21 12.21 -6.51
CA VAL A 84 -1.58 12.64 -6.21
C VAL A 84 -2.04 12.02 -4.90
N SER A 85 -2.44 12.84 -3.92
CA SER A 85 -3.05 12.35 -2.68
C SER A 85 -4.43 11.76 -2.96
N LEU A 86 -4.68 10.55 -2.48
CA LEU A 86 -5.94 9.86 -2.61
C LEU A 86 -6.53 9.60 -1.24
N ASN A 87 -7.86 9.66 -1.15
CA ASN A 87 -8.59 9.25 0.04
C ASN A 87 -8.91 7.76 -0.06
N ALA A 88 -9.04 7.12 1.09
CA ALA A 88 -9.56 5.76 1.15
C ALA A 88 -11.02 5.71 0.69
N ASP A 89 -11.45 4.53 0.24
CA ASP A 89 -12.84 4.25 -0.05
C ASP A 89 -13.71 4.43 1.20
N SER A 90 -14.92 4.94 1.02
CA SER A 90 -15.82 5.19 2.14
C SER A 90 -16.35 3.91 2.78
N ALA A 91 -16.40 2.80 2.03
CA ALA A 91 -16.82 1.49 2.53
C ALA A 91 -15.64 0.65 3.02
N ASP A 92 -14.41 0.93 2.57
CA ASP A 92 -13.20 0.26 3.02
C ASP A 92 -12.01 1.23 3.20
N PRO A 93 -11.66 1.57 4.46
CA PRO A 93 -10.60 2.53 4.74
C PRO A 93 -9.20 2.05 4.32
N MET A 94 -9.03 0.76 3.96
CA MET A 94 -7.76 0.20 3.50
C MET A 94 -7.68 0.09 1.97
N ALA A 95 -8.70 0.55 1.24
CA ALA A 95 -8.76 0.51 -0.22
C ALA A 95 -8.65 1.90 -0.84
N PHE A 96 -7.84 2.04 -1.88
CA PHE A 96 -7.60 3.31 -2.57
C PHE A 96 -7.76 3.11 -4.08
N GLU A 97 -8.70 3.83 -4.70
CA GLU A 97 -8.90 3.74 -6.16
C GLU A 97 -7.81 4.53 -6.89
N ILE A 98 -7.09 3.86 -7.79
CA ILE A 98 -5.99 4.48 -8.57
C ILE A 98 -6.32 4.63 -10.06
N THR A 99 -7.54 4.26 -10.49
CA THR A 99 -7.93 4.19 -11.90
C THR A 99 -7.64 5.49 -12.67
N SER A 100 -8.00 6.64 -12.09
CA SER A 100 -7.92 7.95 -12.74
C SER A 100 -6.51 8.55 -12.78
N THR A 101 -5.58 8.03 -11.97
CA THR A 101 -4.20 8.51 -11.86
C THR A 101 -3.19 7.51 -12.41
N ARG A 102 -3.67 6.48 -13.11
CA ARG A 102 -2.86 5.42 -13.71
C ARG A 102 -1.98 5.93 -14.85
N GLU A 103 -0.71 5.58 -14.79
CA GLU A 103 0.27 5.75 -15.86
C GLU A 103 0.88 4.41 -16.27
N ILE A 104 1.76 4.41 -17.28
CA ILE A 104 2.51 3.19 -17.67
C ILE A 104 3.44 2.76 -16.54
N HIS A 105 4.11 3.72 -15.91
CA HIS A 105 4.98 3.54 -14.76
C HIS A 105 4.37 4.26 -13.57
N ASN A 106 4.02 3.51 -12.53
CA ASN A 106 3.33 4.03 -11.37
C ASN A 106 4.24 4.03 -10.15
N ARG A 107 3.95 4.91 -9.20
CA ARG A 107 4.55 4.98 -7.88
C ARG A 107 3.46 5.14 -6.83
N ILE A 108 3.55 4.33 -5.78
CA ILE A 108 2.79 4.54 -4.54
C ILE A 108 3.73 5.01 -3.43
N GLU A 109 3.21 5.89 -2.59
CA GLU A 109 3.81 6.32 -1.33
C GLU A 109 2.75 6.20 -0.24
N ILE A 110 3.08 5.43 0.80
CA ILE A 110 2.17 5.13 1.91
C ILE A 110 2.86 5.59 3.18
N THR A 111 2.24 6.53 3.90
CA THR A 111 2.74 6.97 5.20
C THR A 111 1.89 6.35 6.30
N LEU A 112 2.52 5.58 7.18
CA LEU A 112 1.87 4.88 8.28
C LEU A 112 2.43 5.35 9.61
N THR A 113 1.57 5.56 10.60
CA THR A 113 1.98 5.66 12.01
C THR A 113 1.76 4.32 12.69
N GLY A 114 2.78 3.83 13.38
CA GLY A 114 2.77 2.55 14.07
C GLY A 114 3.24 2.68 15.52
N ASP A 115 2.57 1.93 16.38
CA ASP A 115 2.96 1.65 17.77
C ASP A 115 3.00 0.12 17.95
N PRO A 116 4.19 -0.49 18.08
CA PRO A 116 4.34 -1.93 18.29
C PRO A 116 3.52 -2.50 19.44
N SER A 117 3.24 -1.70 20.47
CA SER A 117 2.45 -2.14 21.63
C SER A 117 0.94 -2.20 21.36
N ALA A 118 0.47 -1.55 20.29
CA ALA A 118 -0.93 -1.51 19.88
C ALA A 118 -1.29 -2.57 18.82
N PHE A 119 -0.31 -3.23 18.20
CA PHE A 119 -0.53 -4.26 17.19
C PHE A 119 -0.90 -5.60 17.83
N ALA A 120 -1.75 -6.37 17.14
CA ALA A 120 -1.95 -7.77 17.49
C ALA A 120 -0.66 -8.58 17.20
N PRO A 121 -0.43 -9.71 17.90
CA PRO A 121 0.74 -10.54 17.66
C PRO A 121 0.83 -11.01 16.20
N GLY A 122 1.93 -10.66 15.52
CA GLY A 122 2.16 -10.99 14.11
C GLY A 122 1.55 -10.01 13.11
N GLU A 123 0.96 -8.91 13.58
CA GLU A 123 0.43 -7.82 12.75
C GLU A 123 1.26 -6.53 12.89
N GLY A 124 0.81 -5.45 12.24
CA GLY A 124 1.46 -4.14 12.25
C GLY A 124 2.40 -3.90 11.08
N GLY A 125 2.40 -2.67 10.54
CA GLY A 125 3.12 -2.37 9.29
C GLY A 125 2.50 -3.08 8.09
N LEU A 126 3.26 -3.27 7.01
CA LEU A 126 2.77 -3.94 5.80
C LEU A 126 3.01 -5.46 5.89
N TRP A 127 2.40 -6.08 6.93
CA TRP A 127 2.63 -7.46 7.35
C TRP A 127 1.93 -8.53 6.49
N GLN A 128 1.01 -8.13 5.62
CA GLN A 128 0.55 -8.95 4.48
C GLN A 128 0.82 -8.21 3.17
N PRO A 129 0.75 -8.91 2.02
CA PRO A 129 1.01 -8.26 0.74
C PRO A 129 0.08 -7.06 0.52
N VAL A 130 0.66 -5.93 0.13
CA VAL A 130 -0.09 -4.86 -0.53
C VAL A 130 -0.57 -5.40 -1.88
N LEU A 131 -1.86 -5.27 -2.15
CA LEU A 131 -2.49 -5.82 -3.34
C LEU A 131 -2.84 -4.71 -4.31
N LEU A 132 -2.54 -4.93 -5.59
CA LEU A 132 -3.20 -4.26 -6.70
C LEU A 132 -4.35 -5.15 -7.15
N GLU A 133 -5.58 -4.67 -6.99
CA GLU A 133 -6.76 -5.33 -7.48
C GLU A 133 -7.24 -4.71 -8.79
N ILE A 134 -7.63 -5.56 -9.73
CA ILE A 134 -8.28 -5.18 -10.98
C ILE A 134 -9.70 -5.75 -10.90
N VAL A 135 -10.69 -4.86 -10.87
CA VAL A 135 -12.11 -5.21 -10.77
C VAL A 135 -12.75 -4.95 -12.11
N SER A 136 -13.14 -6.03 -12.80
CA SER A 136 -13.81 -5.96 -14.10
C SER A 136 -15.33 -5.94 -13.95
N GLY A 137 -15.99 -5.08 -14.73
CA GLY A 137 -17.45 -5.02 -14.82
C GLY A 137 -18.02 -6.34 -15.39
N GLY A 138 -19.10 -6.84 -14.78
CA GLY A 138 -19.80 -8.06 -15.19
C GLY A 138 -21.22 -7.82 -15.69
#